data_AF-A0A9X0A276-F1
#
_entry.id   AF-A0A9X0A276-F1
#
_cell.length_a   1.000
_cell.length_b   1.000
_cell.length_c   1.000
_cell.angle_alpha   90.00
_cell.angle_beta   90.00
_cell.angle_gamma   90.00
#
_symmetry.space_group_name_H-M   'P 1'
#
loop_
_entity.id
_entity.type
_entity.pdbx_description
1 polymer ?
#
loop_
_entity_poly.entity_id
_entity_poly.type
_entity_poly.pdbx_seq_one_letter_code
_entity_poly.pdbx_strand_id
1 'polypeptide(L)'
;MPRILQEHVKNKKNLPKALCCLVLGKKPGDPWPPHVVYRADFREPEADIFKNGMASSGKNTDLLAHYKGDSCNYKEATSAFVATSAVQAIAVQYAEIHLNRDPSKAHIYVYTIRATDNFYELKTSLLKAGTKKNDPRYQKQANLCCADHEWIAYLKYPCKSD
;
A
#
# COMPACT_ATOMS: atom_id res chain seq x y z
N MET A 1 -10.32 19.02 20.42
CA MET A 1 -9.29 19.96 20.90
C MET A 1 -8.03 19.77 20.07
N PRO A 2 -7.46 20.82 19.44
CA PRO A 2 -6.30 20.69 18.55
C PRO A 2 -4.95 21.00 19.26
N ARG A 3 -3.83 20.64 18.59
CA ARG A 3 -2.38 20.73 18.94
C ARG A 3 -1.82 19.51 19.70
N ILE A 4 -0.65 18.96 19.33
CA ILE A 4 0.67 19.62 19.16
C ILE A 4 1.45 19.12 17.93
N LEU A 5 2.07 20.07 17.21
CA LEU A 5 3.23 19.89 16.33
C LEU A 5 4.47 19.58 17.19
N GLN A 6 5.11 18.43 16.98
CA GLN A 6 6.54 18.30 17.26
C GLN A 6 7.21 17.53 16.11
N GLU A 7 8.04 18.25 15.36
CA GLU A 7 9.09 17.64 14.57
C GLU A 7 10.01 16.83 15.50
N HIS A 8 10.28 15.59 15.13
CA HIS A 8 11.47 14.87 15.54
C HIS A 8 12.12 14.29 14.29
N VAL A 9 13.13 14.99 13.80
CA VAL A 9 14.06 14.47 12.78
C VAL A 9 14.87 13.36 13.42
N LYS A 10 14.69 12.11 12.96
CA LYS A 10 15.59 11.00 13.29
C LYS A 10 16.32 10.52 12.02
N ASN A 11 17.64 10.56 12.11
CA ASN A 11 18.59 10.09 11.11
C ASN A 11 18.48 8.55 10.97
N LYS A 12 18.02 8.05 9.81
CA LYS A 12 18.00 6.60 9.50
C LYS A 12 19.11 6.27 8.50
N LYS A 13 20.36 6.25 8.98
CA LYS A 13 21.42 5.47 8.33
C LYS A 13 21.27 4.00 8.76
N ASN A 14 21.41 3.10 7.79
CA ASN A 14 21.43 1.62 7.89
C ASN A 14 20.10 0.90 7.61
N LEU A 15 19.73 0.88 6.33
CA LEU A 15 18.98 -0.23 5.74
C LEU A 15 20.00 -1.25 5.16
N PRO A 16 19.84 -2.57 5.39
CA PRO A 16 20.78 -3.59 4.96
C PRO A 16 20.92 -3.62 3.41
N LYS A 17 22.16 -3.78 2.95
CA LYS A 17 22.63 -3.66 1.55
C LYS A 17 22.07 -4.70 0.56
N ALA A 18 21.08 -5.52 0.93
CA ALA A 18 20.41 -6.45 0.00
C ALA A 18 19.19 -5.83 -0.71
N LEU A 19 18.91 -4.53 -0.49
CA LEU A 19 17.79 -3.79 -1.08
C LEU A 19 18.09 -3.26 -2.50
N CYS A 20 18.85 -4.00 -3.33
CA CYS A 20 19.29 -3.49 -4.64
C CYS A 20 18.23 -3.63 -5.75
N CYS A 21 17.13 -4.36 -5.53
CA CYS A 21 16.04 -4.50 -6.51
C CYS A 21 14.79 -3.65 -6.22
N LEU A 22 14.82 -2.84 -5.16
CA LEU A 22 13.69 -2.03 -4.70
C LEU A 22 14.07 -0.55 -4.78
N VAL A 23 13.36 0.22 -5.60
CA VAL A 23 13.43 1.69 -5.50
C VAL A 23 12.48 2.11 -4.38
N LEU A 24 12.82 1.77 -3.13
CA LEU A 24 12.10 2.22 -1.92
C LEU A 24 12.71 3.51 -1.34
N GLY A 25 13.60 4.18 -2.08
CA GLY A 25 14.15 5.47 -1.67
C GLY A 25 13.26 6.61 -2.16
N LYS A 26 12.60 7.33 -1.24
CA LYS A 26 12.00 8.63 -1.54
C LYS A 26 13.11 9.59 -1.96
N LYS A 27 13.01 10.16 -3.16
CA LYS A 27 13.92 11.19 -3.69
C LYS A 27 13.20 12.55 -3.68
N PRO A 28 13.93 13.67 -3.66
CA PRO A 28 13.35 14.98 -3.92
C PRO A 28 12.52 14.95 -5.23
N GLY A 29 11.28 15.40 -5.16
CA GLY A 29 10.32 15.36 -6.28
C GLY A 29 9.34 14.18 -6.27
N ASP A 30 9.50 13.22 -5.35
CA ASP A 30 8.48 12.19 -5.16
C ASP A 30 7.22 12.76 -4.53
N PRO A 31 6.02 12.25 -4.90
CA PRO A 31 4.80 12.67 -4.26
C PRO A 31 4.82 12.32 -2.78
N TRP A 32 4.45 13.29 -1.96
CA TRP A 32 4.17 13.04 -0.55
C TRP A 32 2.93 12.16 -0.43
N PRO A 33 2.93 11.19 0.49
CA PRO A 33 1.73 10.42 0.76
C PRO A 33 0.60 11.37 1.19
N PRO A 34 -0.63 11.16 0.71
CA PRO A 34 -1.76 11.88 1.24
C PRO A 34 -1.85 11.62 2.73
N HIS A 35 -2.32 12.58 3.52
CA HIS A 35 -2.44 12.37 4.96
C HIS A 35 -3.35 11.18 5.32
N VAL A 36 -4.29 10.87 4.42
CA VAL A 36 -5.28 9.80 4.56
C VAL A 36 -5.33 8.95 3.29
N VAL A 37 -5.39 7.64 3.47
CA VAL A 37 -5.73 6.64 2.45
C VAL A 37 -6.83 5.72 2.96
N TYR A 38 -7.43 4.95 2.06
CA TYR A 38 -8.58 4.10 2.33
C TYR A 38 -8.33 2.67 1.86
N ARG A 39 -8.88 1.70 2.59
CA ARG A 39 -8.79 0.28 2.22
C ARG A 39 -10.04 -0.48 2.64
N ALA A 40 -10.56 -1.28 1.73
CA ALA A 40 -11.57 -2.28 2.06
C ALA A 40 -10.92 -3.57 2.58
N ASP A 41 -11.43 -4.15 3.66
CA ASP A 41 -10.93 -5.40 4.24
C ASP A 41 -12.04 -6.16 4.98
N PHE A 42 -12.02 -7.50 4.92
CA PHE A 42 -13.02 -8.36 5.56
C PHE A 42 -12.74 -8.59 7.06
N ARG A 43 -11.57 -8.20 7.56
CA ARG A 43 -11.23 -8.37 8.98
C ARG A 43 -11.97 -7.36 9.83
N GLU A 44 -12.42 -7.81 11.00
CA GLU A 44 -13.17 -7.03 11.98
C GLU A 44 -12.34 -5.89 12.60
N PRO A 45 -12.92 -4.70 12.86
CA PRO A 45 -12.17 -3.57 13.38
C PRO A 45 -11.64 -3.82 14.80
N GLU A 46 -12.52 -4.11 15.76
CA GLU A 46 -12.19 -4.21 17.19
C GLU A 46 -11.48 -5.53 17.54
N ALA A 47 -11.82 -6.60 16.84
CA ALA A 47 -11.24 -7.91 17.10
C ALA A 47 -9.83 -8.05 16.49
N ASP A 48 -9.52 -7.33 15.41
CA ASP A 48 -8.27 -7.51 14.66
C ASP A 48 -7.60 -6.17 14.28
N ILE A 49 -8.15 -5.42 13.32
CA ILE A 49 -7.41 -4.33 12.66
C ILE A 49 -6.97 -3.23 13.63
N PHE A 50 -7.83 -2.83 14.57
CA PHE A 50 -7.50 -1.80 15.55
C PHE A 50 -6.51 -2.27 16.62
N LYS A 51 -6.31 -3.58 16.77
CA LYS A 51 -5.33 -4.16 17.70
C LYS A 51 -4.00 -4.44 17.00
N ASN A 52 -4.04 -5.03 15.82
CA ASN A 52 -2.88 -5.61 15.14
C ASN A 52 -2.36 -4.75 13.98
N GLY A 53 -3.17 -3.79 13.51
CA GLY A 53 -2.90 -3.05 12.28
C GLY A 53 -3.07 -3.92 11.04
N MET A 54 -2.39 -3.55 9.95
CA MET A 54 -2.37 -4.37 8.73
C MET A 54 -0.94 -4.69 8.32
N ALA A 55 -0.72 -5.95 7.98
CA ALA A 55 0.55 -6.48 7.49
C ALA A 55 0.36 -7.03 6.07
N SER A 56 1.44 -6.99 5.30
CA SER A 56 1.53 -7.63 3.99
C SER A 56 1.57 -9.15 4.15
N SER A 57 1.18 -9.86 3.10
CA SER A 57 1.11 -11.32 3.13
C SER A 57 2.48 -12.02 3.10
N GLY A 58 3.54 -11.32 2.69
CA GLY A 58 4.88 -11.86 2.67
C GLY A 58 5.98 -10.83 2.43
N LYS A 59 7.03 -11.24 1.70
CA LYS A 59 8.25 -10.45 1.44
C LYS A 59 8.54 -10.28 -0.05
N ASN A 60 7.64 -10.72 -0.94
CA ASN A 60 7.79 -10.55 -2.39
C ASN A 60 7.60 -9.09 -2.78
N THR A 61 8.65 -8.52 -3.35
CA THR A 61 8.74 -7.09 -3.66
C THR A 61 8.62 -6.80 -5.16
N ASP A 62 8.20 -7.78 -5.95
CA ASP A 62 7.86 -7.58 -7.35
C ASP A 62 6.58 -6.73 -7.48
N LEU A 63 6.76 -5.46 -7.81
CA LEU A 63 5.67 -4.50 -8.01
C LEU A 63 4.72 -4.88 -9.15
N LEU A 64 5.21 -5.52 -10.22
CA LEU A 64 4.32 -5.98 -11.30
C LEU A 64 3.44 -7.13 -10.81
N ALA A 65 4.02 -8.08 -10.08
CA ALA A 65 3.27 -9.19 -9.49
C ALA A 65 2.29 -8.71 -8.41
N HIS A 66 2.60 -7.62 -7.69
CA HIS A 66 1.64 -7.00 -6.79
C HIS A 66 0.47 -6.38 -7.55
N TYR A 67 0.76 -5.48 -8.50
CA TYR A 67 -0.26 -4.74 -9.24
C TYR A 67 -1.21 -5.66 -10.04
N LYS A 68 -0.68 -6.74 -10.63
CA LYS A 68 -1.49 -7.71 -11.35
C LYS A 68 -2.31 -8.64 -10.45
N GLY A 69 -2.06 -8.61 -9.14
CA GLY A 69 -2.67 -9.52 -8.17
C GLY A 69 -2.00 -10.89 -8.08
N ASP A 70 -1.00 -11.20 -8.91
CA ASP A 70 -0.29 -12.49 -8.92
C ASP A 70 0.30 -12.86 -7.55
N SER A 71 0.84 -11.88 -6.82
CA SER A 71 1.42 -12.06 -5.48
C SER A 71 0.44 -11.87 -4.32
N CYS A 72 -0.83 -11.55 -4.63
CA CYS A 72 -1.87 -11.20 -3.66
C CYS A 72 -2.95 -12.29 -3.53
N ASN A 73 -2.83 -13.39 -4.28
CA ASN A 73 -3.79 -14.49 -4.27
C ASN A 73 -3.83 -15.20 -2.91
N TYR A 74 -5.01 -15.28 -2.28
CA TYR A 74 -5.22 -15.75 -0.91
C TYR A 74 -4.55 -17.07 -0.51
N LYS A 75 -4.33 -18.00 -1.44
CA LYS A 75 -3.68 -19.30 -1.13
C LYS A 75 -2.16 -19.25 -1.10
N GLU A 76 -1.56 -18.31 -1.83
CA GLU A 76 -0.11 -18.21 -2.09
C GLU A 76 0.36 -16.75 -1.97
N ALA A 77 -0.32 -15.97 -1.11
CA ALA A 77 -0.11 -14.53 -1.03
C ALA A 77 1.27 -14.25 -0.45
N THR A 78 2.17 -13.72 -1.28
CA THR A 78 3.57 -13.48 -0.91
C THR A 78 3.93 -12.00 -0.93
N SER A 79 3.02 -11.12 -1.34
CA SER A 79 3.31 -9.70 -1.54
C SER A 79 3.82 -9.00 -0.27
N ALA A 80 4.83 -8.13 -0.45
CA ALA A 80 5.38 -7.27 0.60
C ALA A 80 4.64 -5.95 0.76
N PHE A 81 3.51 -5.78 0.06
CA PHE A 81 2.78 -4.53 -0.02
C PHE A 81 1.33 -4.70 0.41
N VAL A 82 0.80 -3.68 1.08
CA VAL A 82 -0.63 -3.56 1.38
C VAL A 82 -1.20 -2.46 0.48
N ALA A 83 -2.15 -2.84 -0.39
CA ALA A 83 -2.81 -1.93 -1.31
C ALA A 83 -3.82 -1.03 -0.59
N THR A 84 -3.78 0.27 -0.87
CA THR A 84 -4.70 1.31 -0.38
C THR A 84 -4.99 2.31 -1.50
N SER A 85 -6.06 3.09 -1.39
CA SER A 85 -6.37 4.17 -2.35
C SER A 85 -6.38 5.53 -1.66
N ALA A 86 -5.94 6.57 -2.36
CA ALA A 86 -6.12 7.95 -1.88
C ALA A 86 -7.58 8.43 -1.96
N VAL A 87 -8.47 7.68 -2.61
CA VAL A 87 -9.87 8.07 -2.87
C VAL A 87 -10.82 7.08 -2.20
N GLN A 88 -11.65 7.57 -1.27
CA GLN A 88 -12.57 6.73 -0.51
C GLN A 88 -13.58 5.99 -1.42
N ALA A 89 -14.11 6.66 -2.45
CA ALA A 89 -15.06 6.06 -3.38
C ALA A 89 -14.50 4.82 -4.09
N ILE A 90 -13.20 4.79 -4.38
CA ILE A 90 -12.54 3.62 -4.99
C ILE A 90 -12.48 2.46 -4.00
N ALA A 91 -12.17 2.73 -2.73
CA ALA A 91 -12.18 1.69 -1.70
C ALA A 91 -13.60 1.14 -1.45
N VAL A 92 -14.64 1.99 -1.51
CA VAL A 92 -16.04 1.58 -1.43
C VAL A 92 -16.43 0.72 -2.64
N GLN A 93 -16.10 1.15 -3.85
CA GLN A 93 -16.36 0.36 -5.07
C GLN A 93 -15.67 -1.02 -5.01
N TYR A 94 -14.44 -1.08 -4.51
CA TYR A 94 -13.74 -2.35 -4.30
C TYR A 94 -14.45 -3.23 -3.27
N ALA A 95 -14.92 -2.63 -2.17
CA ALA A 95 -15.73 -3.33 -1.17
C ALA A 95 -16.98 -3.96 -1.80
N GLU A 96 -17.75 -3.21 -2.57
CA GLU A 96 -18.96 -3.70 -3.25
C GLU A 96 -18.65 -4.85 -4.21
N ILE A 97 -17.62 -4.71 -5.05
CA ILE A 97 -17.20 -5.76 -5.99
C ILE A 97 -16.83 -7.05 -5.24
N HIS A 98 -16.09 -6.95 -4.14
CA HIS A 98 -15.62 -8.11 -3.40
C HIS A 98 -16.72 -8.77 -2.58
N LEU A 99 -17.60 -7.99 -1.96
CA LEU A 99 -18.76 -8.52 -1.23
C LEU A 99 -19.71 -9.27 -2.18
N ASN A 100 -19.96 -8.72 -3.38
CA ASN A 100 -20.80 -9.36 -4.39
C ASN A 100 -20.18 -10.65 -4.97
N ARG A 101 -18.85 -10.81 -4.89
CA ARG A 101 -18.13 -12.00 -5.38
C ARG A 101 -17.99 -13.11 -4.33
N ASP A 102 -18.11 -12.78 -3.05
CA ASP A 102 -18.02 -13.73 -1.95
C ASP A 102 -19.30 -13.70 -1.11
N PRO A 103 -20.37 -14.40 -1.54
CA PRO A 103 -21.65 -14.42 -0.83
C PRO A 103 -21.57 -15.07 0.56
N SER A 104 -20.44 -15.69 0.93
CA SER A 104 -20.22 -16.21 2.28
C SER A 104 -19.89 -15.11 3.30
N LYS A 105 -19.58 -13.90 2.84
CA LYS A 105 -19.26 -12.74 3.69
C LYS A 105 -20.50 -11.87 3.87
N ALA A 106 -20.83 -11.55 5.12
CA ALA A 106 -21.97 -10.69 5.44
C ALA A 106 -21.66 -9.20 5.22
N HIS A 107 -20.40 -8.79 5.38
CA HIS A 107 -19.98 -7.40 5.31
C HIS A 107 -18.49 -7.29 4.98
N ILE A 108 -18.10 -6.10 4.56
CA ILE A 108 -16.71 -5.67 4.34
C ILE A 108 -16.56 -4.26 4.90
N TYR A 109 -15.43 -3.98 5.55
CA TYR A 109 -15.17 -2.70 6.19
C TYR A 109 -14.30 -1.80 5.33
N VAL A 110 -14.60 -0.50 5.27
CA VAL A 110 -13.73 0.50 4.64
C VAL A 110 -13.01 1.30 5.73
N TYR A 111 -11.71 1.09 5.83
CA TYR A 111 -10.84 1.72 6.81
C TYR A 111 -10.29 3.05 6.29
N THR A 112 -10.33 4.07 7.15
CA THR A 112 -9.60 5.33 6.96
C THR A 112 -8.26 5.23 7.67
N ILE A 113 -7.17 5.40 6.94
CA ILE A 113 -5.80 5.10 7.41
C ILE A 113 -4.94 6.34 7.26
N ARG A 114 -4.26 6.74 8.34
CA ARG A 114 -3.25 7.81 8.28
C ARG A 114 -2.00 7.28 7.60
N ALA A 115 -1.64 7.83 6.44
CA ALA A 115 -0.44 7.38 5.75
C ALA A 115 0.83 7.86 6.47
N THR A 116 1.86 7.01 6.45
CA THR A 116 3.17 7.26 7.05
C THR A 116 4.29 7.25 6.00
N ASP A 117 5.55 7.37 6.42
CA ASP A 117 6.71 7.45 5.54
C ASP A 117 6.88 6.20 4.64
N ASN A 118 6.36 5.05 5.06
CA ASN A 118 6.37 3.78 4.34
C ASN A 118 5.26 3.60 3.29
N PHE A 119 4.49 4.64 2.99
CA PHE A 119 3.55 4.65 1.86
C PHE A 119 4.21 5.23 0.60
N TYR A 120 4.03 4.54 -0.51
CA TYR A 120 4.57 4.88 -1.82
C TYR A 120 3.46 4.89 -2.87
N GLU A 121 3.43 5.90 -3.73
CA GLU A 121 2.50 5.93 -4.85
C GLU A 121 2.86 4.81 -5.84
N LEU A 122 1.89 3.97 -6.20
CA LEU A 122 2.16 2.81 -7.06
C LEU A 122 2.65 3.25 -8.44
N LYS A 123 2.03 4.29 -9.03
CA LYS A 123 2.40 4.81 -10.35
C LYS A 123 3.86 5.21 -10.43
N THR A 124 4.29 6.13 -9.57
CA THR A 124 5.69 6.56 -9.50
C THR A 124 6.62 5.37 -9.21
N SER A 125 6.19 4.42 -8.37
CA SER A 125 6.99 3.22 -8.06
C SER A 125 7.18 2.31 -9.28
N LEU A 126 6.13 2.09 -10.07
CA LEU A 126 6.18 1.33 -11.32
C LEU A 126 7.08 2.02 -12.35
N LEU A 127 6.92 3.33 -12.57
CA LEU A 127 7.77 4.09 -13.50
C LEU A 127 9.26 3.95 -13.16
N LYS A 128 9.61 4.18 -11.90
CA LYS A 128 11.00 4.06 -11.43
C LYS A 128 11.55 2.65 -11.55
N ALA A 129 10.75 1.65 -11.21
CA ALA A 129 11.15 0.25 -11.34
C ALA A 129 11.36 -0.12 -12.82
N GLY A 130 10.51 0.37 -13.72
CA GLY A 130 10.64 0.20 -15.16
C GLY A 130 11.92 0.79 -15.73
N THR A 131 12.23 2.04 -15.40
CA THR A 131 13.48 2.69 -15.79
C THR A 131 14.69 1.91 -15.29
N LYS A 132 14.68 1.48 -14.02
CA LYS A 132 15.81 0.75 -13.42
C LYS A 132 16.00 -0.65 -14.01
N LYS A 133 14.91 -1.35 -14.31
CA LYS A 133 14.94 -2.70 -14.89
C LYS A 133 15.06 -2.72 -16.40
N ASN A 134 14.98 -1.56 -17.05
CA ASN A 134 14.85 -1.41 -18.50
C ASN A 134 13.73 -2.31 -19.06
N ASP A 135 12.58 -2.32 -18.39
CA ASP A 135 11.45 -3.21 -18.71
C ASP A 135 10.19 -2.39 -19.05
N PRO A 136 9.76 -2.37 -20.31
CA PRO A 136 8.63 -1.56 -20.76
C PRO A 136 7.29 -2.00 -20.17
N ARG A 137 7.20 -3.22 -19.61
CA ARG A 137 5.96 -3.71 -18.97
C ARG A 137 5.58 -2.83 -17.77
N TYR A 138 6.56 -2.32 -17.03
CA TYR A 138 6.33 -1.42 -15.91
C TYR A 138 5.74 -0.08 -16.34
N GLN A 139 6.27 0.51 -17.42
CA GLN A 139 5.74 1.76 -17.99
C GLN A 139 4.28 1.56 -18.44
N LYS A 140 4.00 0.44 -19.12
CA LYS A 140 2.64 0.09 -19.55
C LYS A 140 1.68 0.01 -18.37
N GLN A 141 2.06 -0.70 -17.30
CA GLN A 141 1.19 -0.81 -16.11
C GLN A 141 1.07 0.52 -15.36
N ALA A 142 2.13 1.33 -15.28
CA ALA A 142 2.05 2.66 -14.66
C ALA A 142 1.04 3.57 -15.35
N ASN A 143 0.88 3.45 -16.67
CA ASN A 143 -0.13 4.22 -17.40
C ASN A 143 -1.55 3.72 -17.12
N LEU A 144 -1.73 2.43 -16.82
CA LEU A 144 -3.03 1.82 -16.51
C LEU A 144 -3.48 2.10 -15.06
N CYS A 145 -2.57 2.13 -14.09
CA CYS A 145 -2.89 2.33 -12.67
C CYS A 145 -3.39 3.74 -12.29
N CYS A 146 -3.44 4.68 -13.25
CA CYS A 146 -3.82 6.08 -12.97
C CYS A 146 -5.23 6.22 -12.39
N ALA A 147 -6.14 5.30 -12.72
CA ALA A 147 -7.52 5.34 -12.23
C ALA A 147 -7.66 4.88 -10.77
N ASP A 148 -6.71 4.09 -10.26
CA ASP A 148 -6.87 3.42 -8.96
C ASP A 148 -6.44 4.32 -7.78
N HIS A 149 -5.74 5.43 -8.08
CA HIS A 149 -5.14 6.32 -7.09
C HIS A 149 -4.40 5.56 -5.98
N GLU A 150 -3.70 4.48 -6.38
CA GLU A 150 -3.20 3.47 -5.46
C GLU A 150 -1.91 3.92 -4.75
N TRP A 151 -1.91 3.72 -3.43
CA TRP A 151 -0.76 3.85 -2.56
C TRP A 151 -0.49 2.51 -1.89
N ILE A 152 0.77 2.08 -1.91
CA ILE A 152 1.20 0.81 -1.32
C ILE A 152 1.97 1.08 -0.03
N ALA A 153 1.57 0.41 1.06
CA ALA A 153 2.34 0.39 2.30
C ALA A 153 3.33 -0.76 2.28
N TYR A 154 4.61 -0.51 2.56
CA TYR A 154 5.62 -1.56 2.65
C TYR A 154 5.55 -2.29 3.99
N LEU A 155 5.44 -3.63 3.93
CA LEU A 155 5.40 -4.62 5.01
C LEU A 155 4.26 -4.50 6.02
N LYS A 156 4.08 -3.36 6.67
CA LYS A 156 3.00 -3.17 7.64
C LYS A 156 2.77 -1.70 7.94
N TYR A 157 1.59 -1.36 8.42
CA TYR A 157 1.37 -0.14 9.18
C TYR A 157 0.67 -0.46 10.51
N PRO A 158 1.20 0.04 11.63
CA PRO A 158 0.61 -0.19 12.95
C PRO A 158 -0.66 0.67 13.14
N CYS A 159 -1.57 0.21 14.00
CA CYS A 159 -2.78 0.99 14.35
C CYS A 159 -2.46 2.23 15.19
N LYS A 160 -1.29 2.28 15.84
CA LYS A 160 -0.79 3.45 16.58
C LYS A 160 0.56 3.86 16.03
N SER A 161 0.70 5.15 15.77
CA SER A 161 2.00 5.79 15.68
C SER A 161 2.43 6.23 17.06
N ASP A 162 3.51 5.64 17.54
CA ASP A 162 4.30 6.19 18.65
C ASP A 162 4.85 7.59 18.30
#